data_AF-D8R5R2-F1
#
_entry.id   AF-D8R5R2-F1
#
_cell.length_a   1.000
_cell.length_b   1.000
_cell.length_c   1.000
_cell.angle_alpha   90.00
_cell.angle_beta   90.00
_cell.angle_gamma   90.00
#
_symmetry.space_group_name_H-M   'P 1'
#
loop_
_entity.id
_entity.type
_entity.pdbx_description
1 polymer ?
#
loop_
_entity_poly.entity_id
_entity_poly.type
_entity_poly.pdbx_seq_one_letter_code
_entity_poly.pdbx_strand_id
1 'polypeptide(L)'
;MAKACKLEVNLHWIHHWLNLWKNKIIPKKMTKIHNIVATCVLLGSCSASFVVLATVILANSDCIGLASRESVSCDFSHPSTSICSLQGDVRVKGSNLTVALTSANQSAHSNVLAKIRPYTRKWEKMMKTIGEVNMVSLPKSKQMACDVRHSVPAVIFSTGGYTGSIFHDFNDGLVPLFITAQRFKGEVVFMVLQFKHWWPGKYAPILKHLTHYPVVDFDREQLVHCFPKVIVGLRIHGDLLIEEGLAGTSMRSFQNLLDIALNPGQVVLPKTKPMLVLVNRETSRVIVNRNETIALAEKLGYEVHTFAPNFNTRLSEIYSLLHSADVLIGVHGAALTHFLFMRPGSTLIQIIPFGLNGPAETCFGRPAEKAGLNYVGYQILPSESTLSDEFGLNHTVIVNPDEVTAKGWTERKRIYLDGQNIRLHLPRLEQILKDVLTRHQ
;
A
#
# COMPACT_ATOMS: atom_id res chain seq x y z
N MET A 1 -27.75 20.29 32.03
CA MET A 1 -28.49 19.37 32.92
C MET A 1 -27.76 18.03 32.93
N ALA A 2 -27.04 17.73 34.03
CA ALA A 2 -26.27 16.50 34.18
C ALA A 2 -27.21 15.35 34.58
N LYS A 3 -27.19 14.22 33.84
CA LYS A 3 -27.79 12.97 34.29
C LYS A 3 -26.81 12.28 35.24
N ALA A 4 -27.19 12.16 36.51
CA ALA A 4 -26.47 11.39 37.51
C ALA A 4 -26.52 9.89 37.17
N CYS A 5 -25.36 9.24 37.06
CA CYS A 5 -25.25 7.79 36.98
C CYS A 5 -25.21 7.27 38.42
N LYS A 6 -26.27 6.60 38.88
CA LYS A 6 -26.29 5.88 40.17
C LYS A 6 -25.74 4.47 39.91
N LEU A 7 -24.53 4.17 40.40
CA LEU A 7 -24.00 2.81 40.44
C LEU A 7 -24.23 2.26 41.86
N GLU A 8 -25.08 1.23 41.99
CA GLU A 8 -25.13 0.39 43.20
C GLU A 8 -23.97 -0.62 43.14
N VAL A 9 -23.06 -0.55 44.11
CA VAL A 9 -21.92 -1.48 44.21
C VAL A 9 -22.33 -2.66 45.08
N ASN A 10 -22.45 -3.84 44.47
CA ASN A 10 -22.76 -5.09 45.16
C ASN A 10 -21.47 -5.72 45.73
N LEU A 11 -21.35 -5.78 47.06
CA LEU A 11 -20.18 -6.26 47.83
C LEU A 11 -19.72 -7.69 47.46
N HIS A 12 -20.59 -8.50 46.84
CA HIS A 12 -20.25 -9.87 46.45
C HIS A 12 -19.20 -9.95 45.31
N TRP A 13 -19.12 -8.94 44.44
CA TRP A 13 -18.16 -8.91 43.33
C TRP A 13 -16.71 -8.67 43.77
N ILE A 14 -16.52 -8.00 44.91
CA ILE A 14 -15.19 -7.65 45.45
C ILE A 14 -14.45 -8.90 45.95
N HIS A 15 -15.18 -9.87 46.53
CA HIS A 15 -14.59 -11.13 46.98
C HIS A 15 -14.15 -12.04 45.82
N HIS A 16 -14.87 -12.02 44.70
CA HIS A 16 -14.49 -12.81 43.53
C HIS A 16 -13.23 -12.26 42.84
N TRP A 17 -13.08 -10.93 42.81
CA TRP A 17 -11.92 -10.25 42.24
C TRP A 17 -10.63 -10.46 43.08
N LEU A 18 -10.74 -10.47 44.41
CA LEU A 18 -9.60 -10.74 45.31
C LEU A 18 -9.06 -12.17 45.20
N ASN A 19 -9.92 -13.15 44.90
CA ASN A 19 -9.50 -14.54 44.70
C ASN A 19 -8.78 -14.77 43.35
N LEU A 20 -9.13 -14.00 42.31
CA LEU A 20 -8.42 -14.03 41.03
C LEU A 20 -7.03 -13.36 41.11
N TRP A 21 -6.82 -12.47 42.08
CA TRP A 21 -5.56 -11.74 42.27
C TRP A 21 -4.42 -12.60 42.86
N LYS A 22 -4.73 -13.72 43.52
CA LYS A 22 -3.71 -14.64 44.07
C LYS A 22 -2.91 -15.39 43.00
N ASN A 23 -3.39 -15.45 41.75
CA ASN A 23 -2.76 -16.24 40.69
C ASN A 23 -2.33 -15.38 39.48
N LYS A 24 -1.06 -14.93 39.54
CA LYS A 24 -0.14 -14.51 38.45
C LYS A 24 -0.24 -13.11 37.78
N ILE A 25 0.87 -12.37 38.00
CA ILE A 25 1.76 -11.57 37.10
C ILE A 25 1.14 -10.55 36.10
N ILE A 26 1.23 -9.24 36.41
CA ILE A 26 1.34 -8.15 35.41
C ILE A 26 2.23 -6.97 35.93
N PRO A 27 2.56 -5.89 35.18
CA PRO A 27 3.90 -5.39 34.90
C PRO A 27 4.36 -4.19 35.78
N LYS A 28 5.67 -3.95 35.81
CA LYS A 28 6.40 -3.00 36.71
C LYS A 28 6.01 -1.51 36.69
N LYS A 29 5.00 -1.05 35.94
CA LYS A 29 4.62 0.38 35.87
C LYS A 29 3.38 0.78 36.70
N MET A 30 2.70 -0.16 37.36
CA MET A 30 1.56 0.11 38.26
C MET A 30 1.87 -0.05 39.75
N THR A 31 3.14 -0.06 40.15
CA THR A 31 3.55 -0.48 41.52
C THR A 31 3.59 0.64 42.56
N LYS A 32 3.76 1.92 42.20
CA LYS A 32 3.96 2.98 43.21
C LYS A 32 2.67 3.43 43.94
N ILE A 33 1.54 3.51 43.24
CA ILE A 33 0.28 4.02 43.83
C ILE A 33 -0.51 2.90 44.52
N HIS A 34 -0.51 1.69 43.93
CA HIS A 34 -1.15 0.53 44.55
C HIS A 34 -0.46 0.09 45.85
N ASN A 35 0.87 0.25 45.97
CA ASN A 35 1.57 -0.02 47.22
C ASN A 35 1.15 0.92 48.35
N ILE A 36 0.79 2.18 48.07
CA ILE A 36 0.34 3.13 49.11
C ILE A 36 -1.04 2.72 49.65
N VAL A 37 -1.97 2.34 48.77
CA VAL A 37 -3.32 1.91 49.16
C VAL A 37 -3.28 0.55 49.90
N ALA A 38 -2.45 -0.39 49.43
CA ALA A 38 -2.27 -1.69 50.10
C ALA A 38 -1.60 -1.55 51.48
N THR A 39 -0.64 -0.64 51.62
CA THR A 39 0.07 -0.40 52.90
C THR A 39 -0.83 0.31 53.92
N CYS A 40 -1.71 1.24 53.49
CA CYS A 40 -2.68 1.88 54.38
C CYS A 40 -3.78 0.93 54.89
N VAL A 41 -4.20 -0.05 54.08
CA VAL A 41 -5.20 -1.05 54.48
C VAL A 41 -4.59 -2.08 55.45
N LEU A 42 -3.32 -2.44 55.28
CA LEU A 42 -2.62 -3.38 56.17
C LEU A 42 -2.22 -2.78 57.53
N LEU A 43 -2.02 -1.46 57.60
CA LEU A 43 -1.63 -0.74 58.82
C LEU A 43 -2.82 -0.12 59.60
N GLY A 44 -4.07 -0.32 59.14
CA GLY A 44 -5.27 0.13 59.84
C GLY A 44 -5.44 1.66 59.94
N SER A 45 -4.72 2.44 59.14
CA SER A 45 -4.62 3.90 59.26
C SER A 45 -5.54 4.70 58.33
N CYS A 46 -6.45 4.04 57.60
CA CYS A 46 -7.47 4.70 56.77
C CYS A 46 -8.83 4.02 56.88
N SER A 47 -9.89 4.83 56.99
CA SER A 47 -11.28 4.34 56.98
C SER A 47 -11.70 3.86 55.59
N ALA A 48 -12.65 2.92 55.52
CA ALA A 48 -13.17 2.36 54.26
C ALA A 48 -13.62 3.45 53.26
N SER A 49 -14.08 4.60 53.76
CA SER A 49 -14.44 5.77 52.96
C SER A 49 -13.28 6.36 52.17
N PHE A 50 -12.04 6.27 52.66
CA PHE A 50 -10.84 6.80 51.98
C PHE A 50 -10.43 5.93 50.78
N VAL A 51 -10.60 4.61 50.90
CA VAL A 51 -10.34 3.64 49.82
C VAL A 51 -11.39 3.80 48.72
N VAL A 52 -12.67 3.97 49.08
CA VAL A 52 -13.73 4.25 48.12
C VAL A 52 -13.48 5.58 47.40
N LEU A 53 -13.06 6.63 48.10
CA LEU A 53 -12.74 7.92 47.49
C LEU A 53 -11.54 7.81 46.52
N ALA A 54 -10.48 7.10 46.89
CA ALA A 54 -9.33 6.87 46.01
C ALA A 54 -9.70 6.03 44.77
N THR A 55 -10.57 5.04 44.92
CA THR A 55 -11.04 4.19 43.81
C THR A 55 -12.01 4.96 42.91
N VAL A 56 -12.86 5.83 43.47
CA VAL A 56 -13.72 6.76 42.71
C VAL A 56 -12.89 7.84 42.02
N ILE A 57 -11.80 8.32 42.62
CA ILE A 57 -10.87 9.26 41.97
C ILE A 57 -10.10 8.56 40.84
N LEU A 58 -9.71 7.29 41.00
CA LEU A 58 -9.07 6.50 39.95
C LEU A 58 -10.05 6.17 38.81
N ALA A 59 -11.27 5.74 39.13
CA ALA A 59 -12.33 5.51 38.13
C ALA A 59 -12.78 6.82 37.44
N ASN A 60 -12.78 7.95 38.17
CA ASN A 60 -13.00 9.26 37.58
C ASN A 60 -11.77 9.78 36.83
N SER A 61 -10.55 9.32 37.11
CA SER A 61 -9.37 9.67 36.33
C SER A 61 -9.34 8.97 34.97
N ASP A 62 -10.02 7.83 34.84
CA ASP A 62 -10.36 7.23 33.54
C ASP A 62 -11.54 7.93 32.83
N CYS A 63 -12.32 8.76 33.56
CA CYS A 63 -13.37 9.64 33.03
C CYS A 63 -12.96 11.11 32.88
N ILE A 64 -11.78 11.50 33.35
CA ILE A 64 -11.10 12.71 32.90
C ILE A 64 -10.46 12.30 31.59
N GLY A 65 -11.17 12.57 30.48
CA GLY A 65 -10.65 12.31 29.15
C GLY A 65 -9.20 12.77 29.10
N LEU A 66 -8.29 11.81 28.92
CA LEU A 66 -6.93 12.07 28.47
C LEU A 66 -7.11 12.91 27.21
N ALA A 67 -7.00 14.23 27.36
CA ALA A 67 -7.03 15.15 26.25
C ALA A 67 -5.94 14.64 25.30
N SER A 68 -6.36 14.01 24.21
CA SER A 68 -5.45 13.45 23.23
C SER A 68 -4.55 14.61 22.83
N ARG A 69 -3.27 14.55 23.20
CA ARG A 69 -2.35 15.67 23.01
C ARG A 69 -2.39 16.05 21.55
N GLU A 70 -2.88 17.27 21.28
CA GLU A 70 -2.96 17.80 19.94
C GLU A 70 -1.57 17.76 19.33
N SER A 71 -1.44 17.15 18.16
CA SER A 71 -0.15 17.08 17.47
C SER A 71 -0.33 17.09 15.96
N VAL A 72 0.60 17.78 15.31
CA VAL A 72 0.69 17.89 13.86
C VAL A 72 2.11 17.55 13.49
N SER A 73 2.28 16.63 12.54
CA SER A 73 3.59 16.24 12.01
C SER A 73 3.45 16.10 10.51
N CYS A 74 4.32 16.78 9.76
CA CYS A 74 4.39 16.68 8.31
C CYS A 74 5.80 16.32 7.89
N ASP A 75 5.92 15.36 6.98
CA ASP A 75 7.16 14.96 6.35
C ASP A 75 7.10 15.29 4.85
N PHE A 76 7.98 16.20 4.44
CA PHE A 76 8.16 16.63 3.06
C PHE A 76 9.48 16.13 2.46
N SER A 77 10.31 15.45 3.26
CA SER A 77 11.68 15.10 2.92
C SER A 77 11.77 14.00 1.85
N HIS A 78 10.78 13.10 1.80
CA HIS A 78 10.77 12.04 0.80
C HIS A 78 10.59 12.64 -0.61
N PRO A 79 11.42 12.26 -1.60
CA PRO A 79 11.36 12.84 -2.95
C PRO A 79 10.01 12.61 -3.63
N SER A 80 9.37 11.47 -3.36
CA SER A 80 8.12 11.06 -4.01
C SER A 80 6.83 11.45 -3.31
N THR A 81 6.80 11.57 -1.99
CA THR A 81 5.52 11.75 -1.27
C THR A 81 5.63 12.75 -0.13
N SER A 82 4.57 13.52 0.08
CA SER A 82 4.40 14.35 1.27
C SER A 82 3.33 13.69 2.10
N ILE A 83 3.57 13.59 3.41
CA ILE A 83 2.61 12.99 4.32
C ILE A 83 2.48 13.83 5.57
N CYS A 84 1.24 14.05 6.01
CA CYS A 84 0.94 14.77 7.25
C CYS A 84 0.06 13.92 8.15
N SER A 85 0.25 14.03 9.46
CA SER A 85 -0.55 13.38 10.50
C SER A 85 -1.05 14.45 11.48
N LEU A 86 -2.36 14.54 11.64
CA LEU A 86 -3.02 15.40 12.63
C LEU A 86 -3.70 14.50 13.65
N GLN A 87 -3.52 14.78 14.94
CA GLN A 87 -4.09 14.00 16.04
C GLN A 87 -4.69 14.95 17.08
N GLY A 88 -5.91 14.64 17.55
CA GLY A 88 -6.76 15.52 18.35
C GLY A 88 -8.21 15.50 17.86
N ASP A 89 -8.93 16.62 18.04
CA ASP A 89 -10.28 16.79 17.49
C ASP A 89 -10.20 17.28 16.04
N VAL A 90 -10.04 16.34 15.10
CA VAL A 90 -9.85 16.61 13.67
C VAL A 90 -11.18 16.53 12.93
N ARG A 91 -11.51 17.58 12.17
CA ARG A 91 -12.71 17.72 11.35
C ARG A 91 -12.35 17.71 9.87
N VAL A 92 -12.96 16.83 9.10
CA VAL A 92 -12.68 16.63 7.68
C VAL A 92 -13.92 17.00 6.87
N LYS A 93 -13.76 17.89 5.89
CA LYS A 93 -14.83 18.32 4.98
C LYS A 93 -14.38 18.16 3.53
N GLY A 94 -15.06 17.29 2.79
CA GLY A 94 -14.74 16.96 1.40
C GLY A 94 -15.00 18.11 0.42
N SER A 95 -16.15 18.78 0.55
CA SER A 95 -16.59 19.83 -0.38
C SER A 95 -15.58 20.97 -0.63
N ASN A 96 -14.62 21.20 0.27
CA ASN A 96 -13.54 22.18 0.11
C ASN A 96 -12.15 21.61 0.47
N LEU A 97 -12.00 20.29 0.49
CA LEU A 97 -10.76 19.56 0.76
C LEU A 97 -10.04 20.03 2.02
N THR A 98 -10.79 20.26 3.11
CA THR A 98 -10.25 20.82 4.34
C THR A 98 -10.17 19.78 5.44
N VAL A 99 -9.01 19.73 6.11
CA VAL A 99 -8.75 18.96 7.33
C VAL A 99 -8.38 19.94 8.44
N ALA A 100 -9.31 20.17 9.37
CA ALA A 100 -9.16 21.14 10.44
C ALA A 100 -8.86 20.44 11.77
N LEU A 101 -7.74 20.77 12.41
CA LEU A 101 -7.51 20.43 13.81
C LEU A 101 -8.12 21.53 14.68
N THR A 102 -8.96 21.14 15.64
CA THR A 102 -9.47 22.09 16.62
C THR A 102 -8.41 22.34 17.66
N SER A 103 -7.99 23.59 17.83
CA SER A 103 -7.00 23.99 18.83
C SER A 103 -7.64 24.21 20.20
N ALA A 104 -7.08 23.58 21.23
CA ALA A 104 -7.40 23.87 22.62
C ALA A 104 -6.91 25.26 23.06
N ASN A 105 -5.87 25.81 22.40
CA ASN A 105 -5.38 27.17 22.65
C ASN A 105 -6.34 28.20 22.04
N GLN A 106 -6.69 29.22 22.84
CA GLN A 106 -7.67 30.27 22.52
C GLN A 106 -7.18 31.30 21.49
N SER A 107 -6.32 30.94 20.54
CA SER A 107 -5.95 31.89 19.47
C SER A 107 -7.17 32.22 18.63
N ALA A 108 -7.58 33.48 18.54
CA ALA A 108 -8.77 33.90 17.77
C ALA A 108 -8.64 33.66 16.25
N HIS A 109 -7.42 33.36 15.78
CA HIS A 109 -7.09 33.23 14.37
C HIS A 109 -6.96 31.77 13.95
N SER A 110 -7.41 31.49 12.72
CA SER A 110 -7.17 30.24 12.01
C SER A 110 -5.75 30.27 11.44
N ASN A 111 -5.00 29.18 11.62
CA ASN A 111 -3.65 29.06 11.08
C ASN A 111 -3.60 27.98 10.00
N VAL A 112 -2.98 28.27 8.87
CA VAL A 112 -2.69 27.25 7.85
C VAL A 112 -1.53 26.39 8.37
N LEU A 113 -1.75 25.08 8.45
CA LEU A 113 -0.75 24.12 8.94
C LEU A 113 0.10 23.60 7.78
N ALA A 114 -0.55 23.13 6.72
CA ALA A 114 0.09 22.58 5.54
C ALA A 114 -0.89 22.48 4.38
N LYS A 115 -0.37 22.35 3.16
CA LYS A 115 -1.14 22.06 1.95
C LYS A 115 -0.38 21.04 1.12
N ILE A 116 -1.00 19.89 0.84
CA ILE A 116 -0.34 18.80 0.08
C ILE A 116 -1.28 18.15 -0.92
N ARG A 117 -0.70 17.60 -1.99
CA ARG A 117 -1.36 16.67 -2.90
C ARG A 117 -1.14 15.26 -2.37
N PRO A 118 -2.18 14.53 -1.94
CA PRO A 118 -2.01 13.25 -1.27
C PRO A 118 -1.83 12.10 -2.29
N TYR A 119 -0.78 12.20 -3.10
CA TYR A 119 -0.38 11.24 -4.13
C TYR A 119 1.12 10.95 -3.99
N THR A 120 1.56 9.73 -4.30
CA THR A 120 2.93 9.25 -4.05
C THR A 120 3.94 9.66 -5.13
N ARG A 121 3.68 10.78 -5.82
CA ARG A 121 4.59 11.45 -6.75
C ARG A 121 4.47 12.96 -6.58
N LYS A 122 5.59 13.70 -6.66
CA LYS A 122 5.62 15.18 -6.50
C LYS A 122 6.08 15.95 -7.74
N TRP A 123 6.99 15.37 -8.51
CA TRP A 123 7.79 16.11 -9.50
C TRP A 123 7.13 16.21 -10.89
N GLU A 124 6.17 15.33 -11.20
CA GLU A 124 5.65 15.23 -12.56
C GLU A 124 4.58 16.27 -12.86
N LYS A 125 4.54 16.74 -14.13
CA LYS A 125 3.54 17.71 -14.59
C LYS A 125 2.10 17.25 -14.31
N MET A 126 1.85 15.94 -14.40
CA MET A 126 0.54 15.35 -14.10
C MET A 126 0.09 15.62 -12.66
N MET A 127 1.01 15.85 -11.72
CA MET A 127 0.64 16.11 -10.32
C MET A 127 -0.16 17.42 -10.16
N LYS A 128 -0.09 18.34 -11.11
CA LYS A 128 -0.93 19.55 -11.12
C LYS A 128 -2.43 19.25 -11.17
N THR A 129 -2.83 18.07 -11.66
CA THR A 129 -4.24 17.65 -11.70
C THR A 129 -4.72 17.11 -10.36
N ILE A 130 -3.83 16.76 -9.44
CA ILE A 130 -4.20 16.24 -8.11
C ILE A 130 -4.66 17.40 -7.23
N GLY A 131 -5.83 17.24 -6.63
CA GLY A 131 -6.38 18.21 -5.69
C GLY A 131 -5.50 18.36 -4.44
N GLU A 132 -5.40 19.59 -3.94
CA GLU A 132 -4.62 19.90 -2.75
C GLU A 132 -5.50 19.91 -1.52
N VAL A 133 -5.14 19.09 -0.52
CA VAL A 133 -5.80 19.05 0.77
C VAL A 133 -5.24 20.16 1.66
N ASN A 134 -6.13 21.00 2.19
CA ASN A 134 -5.82 22.13 3.06
C ASN A 134 -5.92 21.69 4.52
N MET A 135 -4.78 21.71 5.22
CA MET A 135 -4.75 21.44 6.66
C MET A 135 -4.67 22.75 7.43
N VAL A 136 -5.59 22.95 8.36
CA VAL A 136 -5.71 24.19 9.15
C VAL A 136 -5.89 23.89 10.63
N SER A 137 -5.51 24.82 11.48
CA SER A 137 -5.87 24.85 12.88
C SER A 137 -6.95 25.90 13.10
N LEU A 138 -8.05 25.51 13.74
CA LEU A 138 -9.19 26.38 14.02
C LEU A 138 -9.41 26.52 15.53
N PRO A 139 -9.73 27.73 16.03
CA PRO A 139 -10.23 27.87 17.39
C PRO A 139 -11.57 27.17 17.56
N LYS A 140 -11.88 26.78 18.79
CA LYS A 140 -13.16 26.14 19.16
C LYS A 140 -14.40 26.94 18.70
N SER A 141 -14.32 28.27 18.66
CA SER A 141 -15.41 29.15 18.19
C SER A 141 -15.71 29.04 16.69
N LYS A 142 -14.72 28.62 15.87
CA LYS A 142 -14.86 28.41 14.42
C LYS A 142 -14.90 26.91 14.05
N GLN A 143 -15.07 26.04 15.05
CA GLN A 143 -15.11 24.61 14.84
C GLN A 143 -16.33 24.22 14.01
N MET A 144 -16.12 23.38 13.00
CA MET A 144 -17.22 22.79 12.22
C MET A 144 -17.99 21.79 13.09
N ALA A 145 -19.33 21.85 13.04
CA ALA A 145 -20.18 20.84 13.68
C ALA A 145 -19.86 19.44 13.15
N CYS A 146 -20.05 18.42 13.97
CA CYS A 146 -19.79 17.04 13.55
C CYS A 146 -21.07 16.41 13.02
N ASP A 147 -21.04 15.91 11.79
CA ASP A 147 -22.15 15.13 11.24
C ASP A 147 -21.92 13.63 11.47
N VAL A 148 -20.68 13.17 11.29
CA VAL A 148 -20.31 11.75 11.48
C VAL A 148 -19.08 11.64 12.38
N ARG A 149 -19.19 10.89 13.48
CA ARG A 149 -18.08 10.66 14.43
C ARG A 149 -17.47 9.28 14.25
N HIS A 150 -16.15 9.24 14.20
CA HIS A 150 -15.36 8.02 14.10
C HIS A 150 -14.45 7.89 15.32
N SER A 151 -14.29 6.67 15.85
CA SER A 151 -13.35 6.35 16.93
C SER A 151 -11.98 5.88 16.42
N VAL A 152 -11.86 5.70 15.10
CA VAL A 152 -10.67 5.20 14.40
C VAL A 152 -10.00 6.31 13.59
N PRO A 153 -8.72 6.18 13.17
CA PRO A 153 -8.08 7.13 12.28
C PRO A 153 -8.70 7.14 10.86
N ALA A 154 -8.44 8.22 10.11
CA ALA A 154 -8.63 8.26 8.67
C ALA A 154 -7.29 8.33 7.91
N VAL A 155 -7.26 7.80 6.69
CA VAL A 155 -6.19 8.01 5.70
C VAL A 155 -6.82 8.64 4.45
N ILE A 156 -6.32 9.82 4.05
CA ILE A 156 -6.74 10.56 2.87
C ILE A 156 -5.70 10.43 1.78
N PHE A 157 -6.09 9.91 0.61
CA PHE A 157 -5.20 9.72 -0.54
C PHE A 157 -5.95 9.90 -1.87
N SER A 158 -5.22 10.06 -2.99
CA SER A 158 -5.81 10.23 -4.31
C SER A 158 -5.66 8.99 -5.20
N THR A 159 -6.72 8.64 -5.94
CA THR A 159 -6.70 7.69 -7.06
C THR A 159 -6.68 8.37 -8.45
N GLY A 160 -6.30 9.65 -8.48
CA GLY A 160 -6.12 10.43 -9.70
C GLY A 160 -4.81 10.12 -10.43
N GLY A 161 -4.25 11.12 -11.10
CA GLY A 161 -2.91 11.03 -11.70
C GLY A 161 -2.76 9.84 -12.65
N TYR A 162 -1.72 9.03 -12.41
CA TYR A 162 -1.38 7.87 -13.25
C TYR A 162 -2.10 6.58 -12.86
N THR A 163 -2.82 6.56 -11.73
CA THR A 163 -3.68 5.42 -11.33
C THR A 163 -4.64 5.11 -12.48
N GLY A 164 -4.76 3.85 -12.90
CA GLY A 164 -5.49 3.44 -14.11
C GLY A 164 -4.75 2.38 -14.93
N SER A 165 -3.43 2.27 -14.76
CA SER A 165 -2.66 1.11 -15.21
C SER A 165 -2.31 0.25 -14.00
N ILE A 166 -2.19 -1.07 -14.19
CA ILE A 166 -1.87 -1.99 -13.09
C ILE A 166 -0.57 -1.62 -12.34
N PHE A 167 0.44 -1.11 -13.05
CA PHE A 167 1.68 -0.65 -12.42
C PHE A 167 1.40 0.49 -11.45
N HIS A 168 0.75 1.56 -11.91
CA HIS A 168 0.46 2.70 -11.05
C HIS A 168 -0.60 2.41 -9.99
N ASP A 169 -1.57 1.54 -10.25
CA ASP A 169 -2.54 1.11 -9.26
C ASP A 169 -1.86 0.46 -8.05
N PHE A 170 -0.84 -0.36 -8.29
CA PHE A 170 -0.05 -0.97 -7.22
C PHE A 170 1.02 -0.01 -6.67
N ASN A 171 1.82 0.58 -7.54
CA ASN A 171 2.98 1.41 -7.20
C ASN A 171 2.61 2.68 -6.46
N ASP A 172 1.62 3.40 -6.99
CA ASP A 172 1.24 4.70 -6.46
C ASP A 172 0.09 4.58 -5.44
N GLY A 173 -0.71 3.51 -5.55
CA GLY A 173 -1.91 3.27 -4.75
C GLY A 173 -1.75 2.17 -3.69
N LEU A 174 -1.92 0.90 -4.07
CA LEU A 174 -2.13 -0.22 -3.13
C LEU A 174 -0.92 -0.52 -2.24
N VAL A 175 0.31 -0.52 -2.79
CA VAL A 175 1.53 -0.76 -2.00
C VAL A 175 1.72 0.37 -0.97
N PRO A 176 1.69 1.66 -1.35
CA PRO A 176 1.74 2.75 -0.38
C PRO A 176 0.60 2.76 0.64
N LEU A 177 -0.61 2.37 0.23
CA LEU A 177 -1.75 2.24 1.12
C LEU A 177 -1.51 1.15 2.17
N PHE A 178 -1.03 -0.02 1.75
CA PHE A 178 -0.64 -1.10 2.65
C PHE A 178 0.43 -0.64 3.66
N ILE A 179 1.53 -0.04 3.17
CA ILE A 179 2.61 0.48 4.03
C ILE A 179 2.07 1.45 5.09
N THR A 180 1.11 2.30 4.71
CA THR A 180 0.56 3.34 5.57
C THR A 180 -0.46 2.77 6.58
N ALA A 181 -1.30 1.83 6.14
CA ALA A 181 -2.53 1.44 6.84
C ALA A 181 -2.45 0.09 7.58
N GLN A 182 -1.56 -0.83 7.18
CA GLN A 182 -1.50 -2.20 7.74
C GLN A 182 -1.46 -2.22 9.27
N ARG A 183 -0.74 -1.27 9.88
CA ARG A 183 -0.61 -1.13 11.33
C ARG A 183 -1.94 -0.93 12.08
N PHE A 184 -2.99 -0.49 11.39
CA PHE A 184 -4.31 -0.27 11.97
C PHE A 184 -5.19 -1.52 11.95
N LYS A 185 -4.78 -2.61 11.28
CA LYS A 185 -5.49 -3.90 11.27
C LYS A 185 -6.97 -3.77 10.90
N GLY A 186 -7.29 -2.95 9.90
CA GLY A 186 -8.66 -2.69 9.46
C GLY A 186 -9.36 -1.54 10.19
N GLU A 187 -8.87 -1.11 11.36
CA GLU A 187 -9.43 -0.01 12.16
C GLU A 187 -8.99 1.37 11.63
N VAL A 188 -9.36 1.67 10.38
CA VAL A 188 -9.02 2.91 9.69
C VAL A 188 -10.02 3.21 8.58
N VAL A 189 -10.47 4.45 8.45
CA VAL A 189 -11.35 4.88 7.35
C VAL A 189 -10.50 5.39 6.18
N PHE A 190 -10.83 4.98 4.96
CA PHE A 190 -10.21 5.52 3.75
C PHE A 190 -11.09 6.59 3.12
N MET A 191 -10.52 7.77 2.89
CA MET A 191 -11.19 8.87 2.19
C MET A 191 -10.40 9.17 0.92
N VAL A 192 -11.02 8.94 -0.23
CA VAL A 192 -10.31 8.90 -1.51
C VAL A 192 -10.68 10.09 -2.38
N LEU A 193 -9.67 10.87 -2.74
CA LEU A 193 -9.74 12.00 -3.66
C LEU A 193 -9.63 11.51 -5.11
N GLN A 194 -10.26 12.24 -6.04
CA GLN A 194 -10.38 11.86 -7.45
C GLN A 194 -10.87 10.43 -7.58
N PHE A 195 -12.01 10.18 -6.93
CA PHE A 195 -12.59 8.87 -6.74
C PHE A 195 -12.99 8.26 -8.09
N LYS A 196 -12.21 7.27 -8.53
CA LYS A 196 -12.56 6.49 -9.71
C LYS A 196 -13.47 5.34 -9.28
N HIS A 197 -14.78 5.44 -9.50
CA HIS A 197 -15.75 4.44 -9.00
C HIS A 197 -15.41 2.98 -9.35
N TRP A 198 -14.73 2.73 -10.47
CA TRP A 198 -14.26 1.39 -10.84
C TRP A 198 -13.13 0.85 -9.95
N TRP A 199 -12.29 1.72 -9.37
CA TRP A 199 -11.07 1.34 -8.64
C TRP A 199 -11.38 0.61 -7.32
N PRO A 200 -12.25 1.13 -6.44
CA PRO A 200 -12.68 0.38 -5.26
C PRO A 200 -13.41 -0.91 -5.63
N GLY A 201 -14.18 -0.93 -6.72
CA GLY A 201 -14.84 -2.16 -7.19
C GLY A 201 -13.84 -3.24 -7.63
N LYS A 202 -12.84 -2.85 -8.44
CA LYS A 202 -11.78 -3.74 -8.91
C LYS A 202 -10.92 -4.29 -7.78
N TYR A 203 -10.55 -3.45 -6.83
CA TYR A 203 -9.66 -3.80 -5.72
C TYR A 203 -10.39 -4.11 -4.40
N ALA A 204 -11.72 -4.23 -4.42
CA ALA A 204 -12.54 -4.58 -3.25
C ALA A 204 -12.02 -5.80 -2.49
N PRO A 205 -11.58 -6.90 -3.16
CA PRO A 205 -11.03 -8.05 -2.45
C PRO A 205 -9.80 -7.73 -1.58
N ILE A 206 -8.98 -6.74 -1.97
CA ILE A 206 -7.80 -6.32 -1.21
C ILE A 206 -8.20 -5.29 -0.15
N LEU A 207 -9.02 -4.30 -0.52
CA LEU A 207 -9.40 -3.19 0.37
C LEU A 207 -10.16 -3.65 1.62
N LYS A 208 -11.00 -4.69 1.50
CA LYS A 208 -11.76 -5.27 2.64
C LYS A 208 -10.86 -5.82 3.77
N HIS A 209 -9.59 -6.10 3.46
CA HIS A 209 -8.60 -6.56 4.45
C HIS A 209 -7.74 -5.42 5.00
N LEU A 210 -7.81 -4.23 4.38
CA LEU A 210 -7.09 -3.03 4.81
C LEU A 210 -7.97 -2.08 5.65
N THR A 211 -9.29 -2.13 5.47
CA THR A 211 -10.28 -1.37 6.24
C THR A 211 -11.54 -2.18 6.49
N HIS A 212 -12.11 -2.06 7.70
CA HIS A 212 -13.43 -2.58 8.06
C HIS A 212 -14.57 -1.61 7.72
N TYR A 213 -14.24 -0.44 7.15
CA TYR A 213 -15.17 0.65 6.91
C TYR A 213 -15.41 0.87 5.41
N PRO A 214 -16.57 1.41 5.00
CA PRO A 214 -16.78 1.84 3.63
C PRO A 214 -15.74 2.88 3.20
N VAL A 215 -15.22 2.74 1.98
CA VAL A 215 -14.34 3.74 1.38
C VAL A 215 -15.18 4.97 1.02
N VAL A 216 -14.78 6.14 1.51
CA VAL A 216 -15.48 7.41 1.31
C VAL A 216 -14.99 8.10 0.05
N ASP A 217 -15.91 8.50 -0.82
CA ASP A 217 -15.64 9.40 -1.95
C ASP A 217 -15.46 10.83 -1.41
N PHE A 218 -14.20 11.24 -1.27
CA PHE A 218 -13.86 12.50 -0.62
C PHE A 218 -14.22 13.71 -1.48
N ASP A 219 -14.28 13.58 -2.80
CA ASP A 219 -14.65 14.69 -3.69
C ASP A 219 -16.11 15.09 -3.53
N ARG A 220 -16.97 14.11 -3.22
CA ARG A 220 -18.43 14.30 -3.12
C ARG A 220 -18.95 14.39 -1.70
N GLU A 221 -18.09 14.18 -0.71
CA GLU A 221 -18.50 14.18 0.70
C GLU A 221 -18.94 15.58 1.16
N GLN A 222 -20.20 15.68 1.59
CA GLN A 222 -20.84 16.90 2.06
C GLN A 222 -20.83 16.99 3.59
N LEU A 223 -20.78 15.84 4.27
CA LEU A 223 -20.80 15.75 5.72
C LEU A 223 -19.43 16.08 6.30
N VAL A 224 -19.43 16.62 7.51
CA VAL A 224 -18.22 16.82 8.31
C VAL A 224 -17.95 15.56 9.13
N HIS A 225 -16.87 14.88 8.80
CA HIS A 225 -16.40 13.70 9.52
C HIS A 225 -15.41 14.10 10.61
N CYS A 226 -15.55 13.51 11.80
CA CYS A 226 -14.67 13.80 12.94
C CYS A 226 -13.89 12.57 13.34
N PHE A 227 -12.57 12.73 13.45
CA PHE A 227 -11.66 11.64 13.75
C PHE A 227 -10.70 12.03 14.89
N PRO A 228 -10.27 11.07 15.72
CA PRO A 228 -9.18 11.28 16.68
C PRO A 228 -7.82 11.49 15.99
N LYS A 229 -7.69 11.05 14.73
CA LYS A 229 -6.47 11.14 13.94
C LYS A 229 -6.77 11.10 12.44
N VAL A 230 -6.07 11.93 11.67
CA VAL A 230 -6.12 11.91 10.20
C VAL A 230 -4.71 11.90 9.64
N ILE A 231 -4.46 11.02 8.69
CA ILE A 231 -3.24 10.97 7.88
C ILE A 231 -3.61 11.44 6.48
N VAL A 232 -2.87 12.42 5.95
CA VAL A 232 -3.05 12.94 4.60
C VAL A 232 -1.82 12.57 3.79
N GLY A 233 -2.00 11.82 2.70
CA GLY A 233 -0.92 11.22 1.91
C GLY A 233 -0.56 9.79 2.32
N LEU A 234 0.23 9.14 1.47
CA LEU A 234 0.69 7.75 1.66
C LEU A 234 2.23 7.69 1.74
N ARG A 235 2.74 6.71 2.48
CA ARG A 235 4.17 6.38 2.52
C ARG A 235 4.54 5.47 1.36
N ILE A 236 5.66 5.73 0.70
CA ILE A 236 6.23 4.90 -0.37
C ILE A 236 7.71 4.66 -0.08
N HIS A 237 8.21 3.45 -0.31
CA HIS A 237 9.62 3.09 -0.08
C HIS A 237 10.44 3.06 -1.39
N GLY A 238 9.76 3.06 -2.54
CA GLY A 238 10.35 2.96 -3.87
C GLY A 238 9.34 2.35 -4.83
N ASP A 239 9.75 2.13 -6.08
CA ASP A 239 8.84 1.57 -7.08
C ASP A 239 8.52 0.09 -6.76
N LEU A 240 7.28 -0.21 -6.41
CA LEU A 240 6.81 -1.54 -5.94
C LEU A 240 7.66 -2.14 -4.81
N LEU A 241 8.34 -1.29 -4.02
CA LEU A 241 9.20 -1.74 -2.93
C LEU A 241 8.52 -1.57 -1.58
N ILE A 242 8.78 -2.53 -0.70
CA ILE A 242 8.40 -2.48 0.72
C ILE A 242 9.62 -2.86 1.54
N GLU A 243 10.27 -1.87 2.13
CA GLU A 243 11.26 -2.10 3.17
C GLU A 243 10.62 -2.58 4.48
N GLU A 244 11.38 -3.42 5.20
CA GLU A 244 10.99 -3.95 6.51
C GLU A 244 10.71 -2.80 7.49
N GLY A 245 9.57 -2.88 8.17
CA GLY A 245 9.09 -1.78 9.00
C GLY A 245 8.33 -2.21 10.25
N LEU A 246 7.87 -1.20 10.99
CA LEU A 246 7.02 -1.39 12.16
C LEU A 246 5.76 -2.19 11.81
N ALA A 247 5.23 -2.93 12.78
CA ALA A 247 4.06 -3.78 12.62
C ALA A 247 4.21 -4.93 11.59
N GLY A 248 5.45 -5.34 11.29
CA GLY A 248 5.72 -6.48 10.41
C GLY A 248 5.50 -6.19 8.93
N THR A 249 5.45 -4.90 8.54
CA THR A 249 5.33 -4.46 7.15
C THR A 249 6.55 -4.91 6.36
N SER A 250 6.32 -5.65 5.28
CA SER A 250 7.33 -6.27 4.42
C SER A 250 6.72 -6.63 3.08
N MET A 251 7.55 -6.93 2.08
CA MET A 251 7.03 -7.46 0.81
C MET A 251 6.27 -8.78 1.02
N ARG A 252 6.78 -9.65 1.90
CA ARG A 252 6.13 -10.92 2.23
C ARG A 252 4.76 -10.73 2.89
N SER A 253 4.61 -9.77 3.80
CA SER A 253 3.31 -9.50 4.42
C SER A 253 2.30 -8.90 3.43
N PHE A 254 2.77 -8.16 2.42
CA PHE A 254 1.92 -7.72 1.31
C PHE A 254 1.49 -8.87 0.41
N GLN A 255 2.40 -9.79 0.06
CA GLN A 255 2.04 -11.02 -0.67
C GLN A 255 1.01 -11.84 0.11
N ASN A 256 1.19 -12.02 1.43
CA ASN A 256 0.21 -12.71 2.26
C ASN A 256 -1.18 -12.03 2.23
N LEU A 257 -1.23 -10.69 2.20
CA LEU A 257 -2.48 -9.96 2.02
C LEU A 257 -3.13 -10.30 0.68
N LEU A 258 -2.35 -10.31 -0.42
CA LEU A 258 -2.84 -10.68 -1.74
C LEU A 258 -3.34 -12.13 -1.76
N ASP A 259 -2.63 -13.05 -1.11
CA ASP A 259 -3.01 -14.45 -0.99
C ASP A 259 -4.36 -14.60 -0.29
N ILE A 260 -4.55 -13.96 0.86
CA ILE A 260 -5.82 -14.00 1.61
C ILE A 260 -6.94 -13.34 0.81
N ALA A 261 -6.64 -12.25 0.12
CA ALA A 261 -7.62 -11.44 -0.60
C ALA A 261 -8.12 -12.11 -1.90
N LEU A 262 -7.23 -12.79 -2.62
CA LEU A 262 -7.43 -13.18 -4.03
C LEU A 262 -7.48 -14.69 -4.25
N ASN A 263 -6.94 -15.50 -3.32
CA ASN A 263 -6.94 -16.95 -3.48
C ASN A 263 -8.36 -17.51 -3.34
N PRO A 264 -8.90 -18.20 -4.37
CA PRO A 264 -10.22 -18.82 -4.29
C PRO A 264 -10.26 -20.10 -3.42
N GLY A 265 -9.14 -20.52 -2.80
CA GLY A 265 -9.06 -21.72 -1.98
C GLY A 265 -8.92 -23.01 -2.81
N GLN A 266 -8.38 -22.92 -4.02
CA GLN A 266 -8.20 -24.07 -4.90
C GLN A 266 -7.02 -24.95 -4.44
N VAL A 267 -7.23 -26.27 -4.49
CA VAL A 267 -6.17 -27.26 -4.22
C VAL A 267 -5.23 -27.26 -5.42
N VAL A 268 -3.96 -26.89 -5.18
CA VAL A 268 -2.91 -27.00 -6.20
C VAL A 268 -2.60 -28.48 -6.42
N LEU A 269 -3.01 -29.01 -7.57
CA LEU A 269 -2.70 -30.39 -7.94
C LEU A 269 -1.20 -30.52 -8.27
N PRO A 270 -0.59 -31.69 -8.00
CA PRO A 270 0.79 -31.95 -8.39
C PRO A 270 0.95 -31.77 -9.90
N LYS A 271 1.92 -30.94 -10.30
CA LYS A 271 2.23 -30.69 -11.71
C LYS A 271 3.27 -31.68 -12.20
N THR A 272 3.10 -32.16 -13.42
CA THR A 272 4.08 -33.03 -14.11
C THR A 272 5.11 -32.24 -14.91
N LYS A 273 4.83 -30.96 -15.21
CA LYS A 273 5.71 -30.05 -15.95
C LYS A 273 5.71 -28.66 -15.31
N PRO A 274 6.85 -27.93 -15.30
CA PRO A 274 6.89 -26.54 -14.90
C PRO A 274 6.05 -25.65 -15.82
N MET A 275 5.24 -24.79 -15.24
CA MET A 275 4.34 -23.89 -15.95
C MET A 275 5.02 -22.55 -16.25
N LEU A 276 5.11 -22.22 -17.54
CA LEU A 276 5.61 -20.93 -18.02
C LEU A 276 4.46 -20.08 -18.54
N VAL A 277 4.27 -18.91 -17.95
CA VAL A 277 3.30 -17.91 -18.42
C VAL A 277 4.02 -16.85 -19.24
N LEU A 278 3.62 -16.70 -20.50
CA LEU A 278 4.13 -15.67 -21.42
C LEU A 278 3.16 -14.49 -21.50
N VAL A 279 3.60 -13.31 -21.02
CA VAL A 279 2.83 -12.08 -21.16
C VAL A 279 2.75 -11.66 -22.62
N ASN A 280 1.53 -11.62 -23.14
CA ASN A 280 1.26 -11.26 -24.51
C ASN A 280 0.95 -9.76 -24.65
N ARG A 281 1.47 -9.15 -25.73
CA ARG A 281 1.26 -7.74 -26.09
C ARG A 281 0.87 -7.68 -27.56
N GLU A 282 -0.07 -6.79 -27.89
CA GLU A 282 -0.61 -6.68 -29.26
C GLU A 282 -0.24 -5.37 -29.96
N THR A 283 0.04 -4.30 -29.21
CA THR A 283 0.18 -2.95 -29.77
C THR A 283 1.62 -2.46 -29.88
N SER A 284 2.41 -2.59 -28.81
CA SER A 284 3.81 -2.17 -28.79
C SER A 284 4.66 -3.11 -27.96
N ARG A 285 5.96 -3.18 -28.27
CA ARG A 285 6.89 -4.14 -27.65
C ARG A 285 6.40 -5.58 -27.80
N VAL A 286 5.85 -5.88 -28.97
CA VAL A 286 5.36 -7.20 -29.35
C VAL A 286 6.54 -8.12 -29.58
N ILE A 287 6.46 -9.37 -29.13
CA ILE A 287 7.40 -10.42 -29.53
C ILE A 287 6.96 -10.92 -30.90
N VAL A 288 7.69 -10.57 -31.96
CA VAL A 288 7.26 -10.84 -33.34
C VAL A 288 7.39 -12.31 -33.73
N ASN A 289 8.31 -13.04 -33.10
CA ASN A 289 8.50 -14.49 -33.24
C ASN A 289 7.95 -15.25 -32.03
N ARG A 290 6.73 -14.90 -31.62
CA ARG A 290 6.06 -15.45 -30.43
C ARG A 290 5.81 -16.95 -30.55
N ASN A 291 5.35 -17.42 -31.71
CA ASN A 291 4.99 -18.83 -31.88
C ASN A 291 6.22 -19.73 -31.78
N GLU A 292 7.35 -19.28 -32.32
CA GLU A 292 8.64 -19.96 -32.21
C GLU A 292 9.18 -19.93 -30.78
N THR A 293 8.94 -18.83 -30.06
CA THR A 293 9.25 -18.71 -28.62
C THR A 293 8.47 -19.72 -27.79
N ILE A 294 7.17 -19.87 -28.05
CA ILE A 294 6.30 -20.86 -27.38
C ILE A 294 6.78 -22.28 -27.71
N ALA A 295 6.96 -22.59 -29.00
CA ALA A 295 7.40 -23.91 -29.44
C ALA A 295 8.76 -24.32 -28.85
N LEU A 296 9.69 -23.36 -28.68
CA LEU A 296 10.96 -23.60 -28.00
C LEU A 296 10.75 -23.99 -26.53
N ALA A 297 9.94 -23.23 -25.78
CA ALA A 297 9.69 -23.53 -24.37
C ALA A 297 8.99 -24.89 -24.18
N GLU A 298 8.00 -25.21 -25.02
CA GLU A 298 7.33 -26.52 -25.00
C GLU A 298 8.30 -27.67 -25.30
N LYS A 299 9.19 -27.49 -26.29
CA LYS A 299 10.25 -28.47 -26.61
C LYS A 299 11.21 -28.71 -25.44
N LEU A 300 11.46 -27.70 -24.61
CA LEU A 300 12.28 -27.83 -23.41
C LEU A 300 11.53 -28.49 -22.23
N GLY A 301 10.23 -28.74 -22.37
CA GLY A 301 9.42 -29.44 -21.36
C GLY A 301 8.54 -28.54 -20.50
N TYR A 302 8.44 -27.24 -20.80
CA TYR A 302 7.50 -26.35 -20.13
C TYR A 302 6.06 -26.59 -20.59
N GLU A 303 5.11 -26.39 -19.69
CA GLU A 303 3.70 -26.16 -20.03
C GLU A 303 3.48 -24.66 -20.22
N VAL A 304 3.22 -24.22 -21.45
CA VAL A 304 3.19 -22.79 -21.79
C VAL A 304 1.77 -22.25 -21.83
N HIS A 305 1.53 -21.15 -21.12
CA HIS A 305 0.26 -20.41 -21.10
C HIS A 305 0.47 -18.97 -21.54
N THR A 306 -0.33 -18.47 -22.48
CA THR A 306 -0.29 -17.05 -22.85
C THR A 306 -1.17 -16.21 -21.94
N PHE A 307 -0.68 -15.05 -21.51
CA PHE A 307 -1.39 -14.16 -20.60
C PHE A 307 -1.57 -12.75 -21.17
N ALA A 308 -2.81 -12.38 -21.45
CA ALA A 308 -3.20 -11.06 -21.96
C ALA A 308 -4.34 -10.48 -21.09
N PRO A 309 -4.03 -9.95 -19.89
CA PRO A 309 -5.06 -9.41 -19.02
C PRO A 309 -5.63 -8.13 -19.63
N ASN A 310 -6.96 -7.99 -19.56
CA ASN A 310 -7.62 -6.74 -19.90
C ASN A 310 -8.24 -6.11 -18.64
N PHE A 311 -8.85 -4.94 -18.80
CA PHE A 311 -9.40 -4.19 -17.67
C PHE A 311 -10.46 -4.96 -16.88
N ASN A 312 -11.22 -5.84 -17.55
CA ASN A 312 -12.36 -6.60 -16.99
C ASN A 312 -11.97 -7.97 -16.44
N THR A 313 -10.75 -8.46 -16.69
CA THR A 313 -10.29 -9.73 -16.14
C THR A 313 -10.28 -9.66 -14.61
N ARG A 314 -10.90 -10.65 -13.95
CA ARG A 314 -11.02 -10.66 -12.48
C ARG A 314 -9.64 -10.88 -11.86
N LEU A 315 -9.33 -10.13 -10.80
CA LEU A 315 -8.04 -10.27 -10.11
C LEU A 315 -7.80 -11.69 -9.57
N SER A 316 -8.85 -12.37 -9.10
CA SER A 316 -8.75 -13.76 -8.63
C SER A 316 -8.38 -14.76 -9.73
N GLU A 317 -8.82 -14.53 -10.98
CA GLU A 317 -8.44 -15.37 -12.13
C GLU A 317 -6.96 -15.18 -12.47
N ILE A 318 -6.52 -13.92 -12.52
CA ILE A 318 -5.11 -13.58 -12.77
C ILE A 318 -4.23 -14.16 -11.66
N TYR A 319 -4.66 -13.99 -10.41
CA TYR A 319 -3.96 -14.54 -9.25
C TYR A 319 -3.87 -16.06 -9.35
N SER A 320 -4.97 -16.77 -9.64
CA SER A 320 -4.95 -18.25 -9.73
C SER A 320 -3.98 -18.75 -10.81
N LEU A 321 -3.94 -18.09 -11.97
CA LEU A 321 -3.02 -18.41 -13.06
C LEU A 321 -1.55 -18.21 -12.62
N LEU A 322 -1.23 -17.05 -12.07
CA LEU A 322 0.16 -16.67 -11.77
C LEU A 322 0.68 -17.28 -10.48
N HIS A 323 -0.19 -17.50 -9.49
CA HIS A 323 0.15 -18.26 -8.30
C HIS A 323 0.48 -19.72 -8.66
N SER A 324 -0.13 -20.26 -9.73
CA SER A 324 0.22 -21.58 -10.25
C SER A 324 1.50 -21.57 -11.10
N ALA A 325 1.92 -20.43 -11.66
CA ALA A 325 3.09 -20.37 -12.55
C ALA A 325 4.40 -20.64 -11.80
N ASP A 326 5.37 -21.24 -12.49
CA ASP A 326 6.74 -21.42 -12.03
C ASP A 326 7.68 -20.40 -12.70
N VAL A 327 7.32 -19.96 -13.92
CA VAL A 327 8.02 -18.92 -14.68
C VAL A 327 7.01 -17.92 -15.25
N LEU A 328 7.24 -16.63 -15.07
CA LEU A 328 6.58 -15.55 -15.80
C LEU A 328 7.60 -14.88 -16.70
N ILE A 329 7.35 -14.87 -18.01
CA ILE A 329 8.20 -14.18 -18.99
C ILE A 329 7.40 -13.11 -19.71
N GLY A 330 7.99 -11.92 -19.88
CA GLY A 330 7.32 -10.86 -20.63
C GLY A 330 8.22 -9.68 -20.90
N VAL A 331 7.84 -8.89 -21.91
CA VAL A 331 8.52 -7.64 -22.22
C VAL A 331 8.19 -6.58 -21.18
N HIS A 332 9.21 -5.83 -20.76
CA HIS A 332 9.10 -4.72 -19.82
C HIS A 332 7.83 -3.90 -20.08
N GLY A 333 6.97 -3.76 -19.08
CA GLY A 333 5.73 -3.01 -19.17
C GLY A 333 4.79 -3.31 -18.00
N ALA A 334 3.73 -2.52 -17.86
CA ALA A 334 2.87 -2.55 -16.67
C ALA A 334 2.34 -3.95 -16.31
N ALA A 335 2.03 -4.80 -17.29
CA ALA A 335 1.55 -6.15 -17.07
C ALA A 335 2.51 -7.04 -16.27
N LEU A 336 3.82 -6.74 -16.23
CA LEU A 336 4.77 -7.47 -15.38
C LEU A 336 4.52 -7.26 -13.89
N THR A 337 3.81 -6.20 -13.47
CA THR A 337 3.44 -5.97 -12.06
C THR A 337 2.74 -7.16 -11.42
N HIS A 338 2.07 -8.00 -12.23
CA HIS A 338 1.43 -9.21 -11.75
C HIS A 338 2.41 -10.29 -11.25
N PHE A 339 3.74 -10.10 -11.38
CA PHE A 339 4.73 -10.95 -10.71
C PHE A 339 4.46 -11.03 -9.19
N LEU A 340 3.86 -10.00 -8.60
CA LEU A 340 3.46 -9.96 -7.19
C LEU A 340 2.47 -11.08 -6.79
N PHE A 341 1.81 -11.72 -7.76
CA PHE A 341 0.88 -12.83 -7.52
C PHE A 341 1.55 -14.21 -7.62
N MET A 342 2.82 -14.26 -8.01
CA MET A 342 3.58 -15.51 -8.09
C MET A 342 4.02 -15.97 -6.70
N ARG A 343 4.24 -17.28 -6.56
CA ARG A 343 4.79 -17.88 -5.34
C ARG A 343 6.27 -17.53 -5.20
N PRO A 344 6.76 -17.28 -3.97
CA PRO A 344 8.20 -17.24 -3.70
C PRO A 344 8.91 -18.49 -4.23
N GLY A 345 10.11 -18.32 -4.77
CA GLY A 345 10.86 -19.38 -5.47
C GLY A 345 10.60 -19.46 -6.98
N SER A 346 9.51 -18.86 -7.47
CA SER A 346 9.23 -18.78 -8.92
C SER A 346 10.20 -17.81 -9.63
N THR A 347 10.22 -17.85 -10.95
CA THR A 347 11.13 -17.02 -11.77
C THR A 347 10.39 -15.95 -12.56
N LEU A 348 10.87 -14.70 -12.50
CA LEU A 348 10.48 -13.62 -13.41
C LEU A 348 11.58 -13.41 -14.47
N ILE A 349 11.27 -13.68 -15.73
CA ILE A 349 12.13 -13.34 -16.87
C ILE A 349 11.61 -12.05 -17.51
N GLN A 350 12.34 -10.96 -17.32
CA GLN A 350 12.00 -9.68 -17.93
C GLN A 350 12.78 -9.49 -19.23
N ILE A 351 12.08 -9.40 -20.36
CA ILE A 351 12.69 -8.95 -21.62
C ILE A 351 12.82 -7.44 -21.57
N ILE A 352 14.05 -6.93 -21.64
CA ILE A 352 14.41 -5.52 -21.48
C ILE A 352 14.73 -4.91 -22.85
N PRO A 353 13.82 -4.07 -23.39
CA PRO A 353 14.05 -3.38 -24.65
C PRO A 353 15.10 -2.26 -24.51
N PHE A 354 15.57 -1.71 -25.63
CA PHE A 354 16.46 -0.54 -25.61
C PHE A 354 15.88 0.63 -24.83
N GLY A 355 16.77 1.43 -24.23
CA GLY A 355 16.41 2.62 -23.48
C GLY A 355 15.60 2.36 -22.21
N LEU A 356 15.56 1.11 -21.70
CA LEU A 356 14.77 0.73 -20.53
C LEU A 356 15.55 0.01 -19.42
N ASN A 357 16.88 -0.06 -19.49
CA ASN A 357 17.71 -0.76 -18.49
C ASN A 357 17.49 -0.23 -17.06
N GLY A 358 17.58 1.08 -16.84
CA GLY A 358 17.33 1.69 -15.53
C GLY A 358 15.94 1.35 -14.96
N PRO A 359 14.84 1.67 -15.67
CA PRO A 359 13.49 1.33 -15.23
C PRO A 359 13.24 -0.18 -15.08
N ALA A 360 13.90 -1.04 -15.85
CA ALA A 360 13.72 -2.48 -15.70
C ALA A 360 14.10 -2.94 -14.30
N GLU A 361 15.28 -2.52 -13.84
CA GLU A 361 15.80 -2.83 -12.52
C GLU A 361 14.95 -2.20 -11.40
N THR A 362 14.60 -0.92 -11.51
CA THR A 362 13.90 -0.21 -10.44
C THR A 362 12.43 -0.62 -10.32
N CYS A 363 11.75 -0.86 -11.44
CA CYS A 363 10.32 -1.16 -11.44
C CYS A 363 10.01 -2.64 -11.21
N PHE A 364 10.89 -3.56 -11.61
CA PHE A 364 10.57 -4.99 -11.61
C PHE A 364 11.69 -5.88 -11.07
N GLY A 365 12.96 -5.60 -11.39
CA GLY A 365 14.11 -6.40 -10.91
C GLY A 365 14.17 -6.50 -9.38
N ARG A 366 14.51 -5.38 -8.71
CA ARG A 366 14.60 -5.34 -7.23
C ARG A 366 13.27 -5.71 -6.55
N PRO A 367 12.10 -5.26 -7.02
CA PRO A 367 10.81 -5.69 -6.45
C PRO A 367 10.55 -7.20 -6.53
N ALA A 368 10.92 -7.85 -7.64
CA ALA A 368 10.76 -9.30 -7.79
C ALA A 368 11.66 -10.07 -6.81
N GLU A 369 12.91 -9.64 -6.63
CA GLU A 369 13.82 -10.23 -5.64
C GLU A 369 13.29 -10.06 -4.21
N LYS A 370 12.78 -8.86 -3.86
CA LYS A 370 12.14 -8.61 -2.57
C LYS A 370 10.86 -9.44 -2.37
N ALA A 371 10.17 -9.79 -3.44
CA ALA A 371 9.02 -10.71 -3.45
C ALA A 371 9.44 -12.20 -3.39
N GLY A 372 10.74 -12.47 -3.25
CA GLY A 372 11.30 -13.82 -3.14
C GLY A 372 11.33 -14.57 -4.47
N LEU A 373 11.30 -13.86 -5.61
CA LEU A 373 11.42 -14.47 -6.93
C LEU A 373 12.88 -14.50 -7.39
N ASN A 374 13.19 -15.46 -8.25
CA ASN A 374 14.39 -15.43 -9.05
C ASN A 374 14.19 -14.46 -10.22
N TYR A 375 14.97 -13.38 -10.26
CA TYR A 375 14.89 -12.41 -11.35
C TYR A 375 15.92 -12.70 -12.45
N VAL A 376 15.48 -12.63 -13.71
CA VAL A 376 16.33 -12.78 -14.89
C VAL A 376 16.03 -11.65 -15.88
N GLY A 377 16.99 -10.73 -16.06
CA GLY A 377 16.93 -9.71 -17.09
C GLY A 377 17.44 -10.23 -18.44
N TYR A 378 16.56 -10.40 -19.43
CA TYR A 378 16.92 -10.64 -20.82
C TYR A 378 17.10 -9.31 -21.53
N GLN A 379 18.32 -8.78 -21.52
CA GLN A 379 18.63 -7.58 -22.32
C GLN A 379 18.75 -7.96 -23.80
N ILE A 380 17.95 -7.28 -24.63
CA ILE A 380 17.96 -7.53 -26.07
C ILE A 380 19.25 -6.98 -26.71
N LEU A 381 19.69 -7.65 -27.77
CA LEU A 381 20.74 -7.19 -28.66
C LEU A 381 20.17 -6.26 -29.74
N PRO A 382 21.02 -5.47 -30.42
CA PRO A 382 20.61 -4.67 -31.57
C PRO A 382 19.79 -5.44 -32.59
N SER A 383 20.25 -6.63 -32.99
CA SER A 383 19.58 -7.48 -33.97
C SER A 383 18.23 -8.05 -33.51
N GLU A 384 17.89 -7.94 -32.23
CA GLU A 384 16.62 -8.39 -31.67
C GLU A 384 15.58 -7.28 -31.59
N SER A 385 15.92 -6.05 -31.95
CA SER A 385 14.99 -4.91 -31.99
C SER A 385 14.59 -4.59 -33.43
N THR A 386 13.30 -4.37 -33.67
CA THR A 386 12.83 -3.86 -34.97
C THR A 386 13.32 -2.44 -35.26
N LEU A 387 13.81 -1.71 -34.26
CA LEU A 387 14.45 -0.41 -34.46
C LEU A 387 15.71 -0.53 -35.34
N SER A 388 16.39 -1.67 -35.33
CA SER A 388 17.57 -1.88 -36.18
C SER A 388 17.19 -2.01 -37.65
N ASP A 389 16.00 -2.52 -37.96
CA ASP A 389 15.47 -2.58 -39.33
C ASP A 389 15.08 -1.17 -39.82
N GLU A 390 14.55 -0.34 -38.91
CA GLU A 390 14.08 1.02 -39.21
C GLU A 390 15.22 2.04 -39.33
N PHE A 391 16.15 2.03 -38.37
CA PHE A 391 17.20 3.06 -38.26
C PHE A 391 18.58 2.58 -38.70
N GLY A 392 18.80 1.27 -38.78
CA GLY A 392 20.13 0.68 -38.98
C GLY A 392 20.93 0.53 -37.67
N LEU A 393 21.84 -0.43 -37.65
CA LEU A 393 22.61 -0.83 -36.45
C LEU A 393 23.53 0.26 -35.88
N ASN A 394 23.97 1.21 -36.70
CA ASN A 394 24.90 2.27 -36.30
C ASN A 394 24.20 3.57 -35.86
N HIS A 395 22.87 3.62 -35.90
CA HIS A 395 22.12 4.82 -35.54
C HIS A 395 22.09 5.04 -34.03
N THR A 396 22.08 6.31 -33.59
CA THR A 396 22.11 6.70 -32.15
C THR A 396 21.02 6.02 -31.31
N VAL A 397 19.85 5.75 -31.90
CA VAL A 397 18.75 5.00 -31.24
C VAL A 397 19.18 3.60 -30.77
N ILE A 398 20.13 2.98 -31.45
CA ILE A 398 20.64 1.64 -31.13
C ILE A 398 21.90 1.75 -30.28
N VAL A 399 22.88 2.55 -30.73
CA VAL A 399 24.22 2.58 -30.13
C VAL A 399 24.32 3.46 -28.88
N ASN A 400 23.44 4.46 -28.73
CA ASN A 400 23.43 5.35 -27.56
C ASN A 400 22.00 5.68 -27.09
N PRO A 401 21.28 4.71 -26.49
CA PRO A 401 19.90 4.93 -26.05
C PRO A 401 19.74 5.99 -24.96
N ASP A 402 20.80 6.26 -24.20
CA ASP A 402 20.80 7.25 -23.13
C ASP A 402 20.73 8.67 -23.67
N GLU A 403 21.39 8.96 -24.79
CA GLU A 403 21.30 10.26 -25.47
C GLU A 403 19.87 10.54 -25.97
N VAL A 404 19.19 9.53 -26.51
CA VAL A 404 17.77 9.65 -26.90
C VAL A 404 16.89 9.85 -25.67
N THR A 405 17.18 9.14 -24.57
CA THR A 405 16.46 9.26 -23.30
C THR A 405 16.65 10.64 -22.66
N ALA A 406 17.83 11.26 -22.83
CA ALA A 406 18.14 12.60 -22.34
C ALA A 406 17.30 13.71 -23.01
N LYS A 407 16.75 13.45 -24.21
CA LYS A 407 15.80 14.37 -24.88
C LYS A 407 14.44 14.46 -24.18
N GLY A 408 14.20 13.63 -23.17
CA GLY A 408 13.03 13.68 -22.29
C GLY A 408 12.03 12.54 -22.53
N TRP A 409 11.04 12.48 -21.63
CA TRP A 409 10.08 11.37 -21.57
C TRP A 409 9.31 11.14 -22.87
N THR A 410 8.88 12.22 -23.54
CA THR A 410 8.11 12.13 -24.79
C THR A 410 8.87 11.36 -25.87
N GLU A 411 10.15 11.68 -26.04
CA GLU A 411 10.98 11.06 -27.08
C GLU A 411 11.34 9.61 -26.71
N ARG A 412 11.72 9.37 -25.45
CA ARG A 412 11.94 8.02 -24.94
C ARG A 412 10.72 7.13 -25.15
N LYS A 413 9.53 7.63 -24.84
CA LYS A 413 8.26 6.91 -25.03
C LYS A 413 8.02 6.58 -26.50
N ARG A 414 8.12 7.59 -27.37
CA ARG A 414 7.91 7.45 -28.81
C ARG A 414 8.80 6.35 -29.41
N ILE A 415 10.09 6.38 -29.12
CA ILE A 415 11.06 5.44 -29.69
C ILE A 415 11.01 4.07 -29.00
N TYR A 416 11.24 4.03 -27.69
CA TYR A 416 11.55 2.76 -27.01
C TYR A 416 10.36 2.01 -26.43
N LEU A 417 9.26 2.71 -26.12
CA LEU A 417 8.05 2.09 -25.58
C LEU A 417 7.00 1.81 -26.65
N ASP A 418 6.90 2.69 -27.66
CA ASP A 418 5.84 2.64 -28.66
C ASP A 418 6.36 2.15 -30.03
N GLY A 419 7.54 2.61 -30.47
CA GLY A 419 8.10 2.28 -31.80
C GLY A 419 8.89 0.97 -31.90
N GLN A 420 9.13 0.28 -30.79
CA GLN A 420 10.00 -0.90 -30.75
C GLN A 420 9.20 -2.19 -30.55
N ASN A 421 9.47 -3.19 -31.38
CA ASN A 421 9.09 -4.59 -31.20
C ASN A 421 10.34 -5.47 -31.09
N ILE A 422 10.17 -6.70 -30.59
CA ILE A 422 11.27 -7.59 -30.21
C ILE A 422 11.21 -8.88 -31.01
N ARG A 423 12.32 -9.27 -31.62
CA ARG A 423 12.55 -10.59 -32.20
C ARG A 423 13.55 -11.34 -31.33
N LEU A 424 13.07 -12.26 -30.50
CA LEU A 424 13.92 -12.98 -29.54
C LEU A 424 14.89 -13.93 -30.26
N HIS A 425 16.16 -13.88 -29.87
CA HIS A 425 17.20 -14.78 -30.35
C HIS A 425 17.06 -16.15 -29.67
N LEU A 426 16.39 -17.08 -30.34
CA LEU A 426 15.98 -18.37 -29.77
C LEU A 426 17.12 -19.16 -29.10
N PRO A 427 18.34 -19.29 -29.66
CA PRO A 427 19.42 -19.99 -28.96
C PRO A 427 19.84 -19.36 -27.61
N ARG A 428 19.74 -18.04 -27.47
CA ARG A 428 20.07 -17.34 -26.20
C ARG A 428 18.96 -17.55 -25.19
N LEU A 429 17.71 -17.44 -25.65
CA LEU A 429 16.55 -17.73 -24.81
C LEU A 429 16.55 -19.20 -24.37
N GLU A 430 16.92 -20.14 -25.24
CA GLU A 430 17.01 -21.57 -24.93
C GLU A 430 17.94 -21.82 -23.74
N GLN A 431 19.12 -21.19 -23.72
CA GLN A 431 20.06 -21.33 -22.61
C GLN A 431 19.44 -20.84 -21.30
N ILE A 432 18.82 -19.66 -21.30
CA ILE A 432 18.16 -19.11 -20.11
C ILE A 432 17.03 -20.01 -19.63
N LEU A 433 16.19 -20.51 -20.54
CA LEU A 433 15.09 -21.41 -20.18
C LEU A 433 15.59 -22.75 -19.64
N LYS A 434 16.71 -23.29 -20.13
CA LYS A 434 17.35 -24.48 -19.54
C LYS A 434 17.87 -24.21 -18.14
N ASP A 435 18.56 -23.09 -17.94
CA ASP A 435 19.11 -22.70 -16.63
C ASP A 435 18.01 -22.45 -15.58
N VAL A 436 16.85 -21.94 -16.03
CA VAL A 436 15.67 -21.79 -15.15
C VAL A 436 15.05 -23.15 -14.87
N LEU A 437 14.96 -24.04 -15.85
CA LEU A 437 14.34 -25.36 -15.69
C LEU A 437 15.08 -26.22 -14.67
N THR A 438 16.42 -26.21 -14.72
CA THR A 438 17.27 -26.98 -13.79
C THR A 438 17.17 -26.51 -12.34
N ARG A 439 16.66 -25.30 -12.07
CA ARG A 439 16.42 -24.81 -10.70
C ARG A 439 15.07 -25.24 -10.13
N HIS A 440 14.13 -25.66 -11.00
CA HIS A 440 12.78 -26.10 -10.63
C HIS A 440 12.64 -27.62 -10.56
N GLN A 441 13.67 -28.36 -10.99
CA GLN A 441 13.84 -29.79 -10.79
C GLN A 441 14.66 -30.05 -9.52
#